data_AF-A0A2L0UHD7-F1
#
_entry.id   AF-A0A2L0UHD7-F1
#
_cell.length_a   1.000
_cell.length_b   1.000
_cell.length_c   1.000
_cell.angle_alpha   90.00
_cell.angle_beta   90.00
_cell.angle_gamma   90.00
#
_symmetry.space_group_name_H-M   'P 1'
#
loop_
_entity.id
_entity.type
_entity.pdbx_description
1 polymer ?
#
loop_
_entity_poly.entity_id
_entity_poly.type
_entity_poly.pdbx_seq_one_letter_code
_entity_poly.pdbx_strand_id
1 'polypeptide(L)' 'GLAHRVVVIPAAQKTDHGGTASRQYSGSLFEQALLLVLDATFHTLWKADGTPAEDLWPRHANLE' A
#
# COMPACT_ATOMS: atom_id res chain seq x y z
N GLY A 1 -0.38 -17.82 13.37
CA GLY A 1 -0.14 -16.39 13.12
C GLY A 1 -1.20 -15.59 13.85
N LEU A 2 -0.87 -14.38 14.31
CA LEU A 2 -1.78 -13.55 15.12
C LEU A 2 -2.85 -12.80 14.29
N ALA A 3 -2.77 -12.83 12.97
CA ALA A 3 -3.66 -12.07 12.08
C ALA A 3 -4.91 -12.87 11.66
N HIS A 4 -6.06 -12.18 11.61
CA HIS A 4 -7.34 -12.75 11.16
C HIS A 4 -7.43 -12.89 9.62
N ARG A 5 -6.70 -12.06 8.86
CA ARG A 5 -6.62 -12.08 7.40
C ARG A 5 -5.19 -11.76 6.97
N VAL A 6 -4.78 -12.36 5.85
CA VAL A 6 -3.44 -12.19 5.29
C VAL A 6 -3.58 -11.93 3.79
N VAL A 7 -2.95 -10.86 3.32
CA VAL A 7 -2.79 -10.56 1.90
C VAL A 7 -1.34 -10.88 1.54
N VAL A 8 -1.15 -11.83 0.63
CA VAL A 8 0.19 -12.23 0.17
C VAL A 8 0.56 -11.38 -1.04
N ILE A 9 1.63 -10.59 -0.91
CA ILE A 9 2.16 -9.75 -1.99
C ILE A 9 3.35 -10.48 -2.63
N PRO A 10 3.29 -10.82 -3.93
CA PRO A 10 4.41 -11.42 -4.64
C PRO A 10 5.45 -10.32 -4.96
N ALA A 11 6.40 -10.13 -4.06
CA ALA A 11 7.53 -9.22 -4.25
C ALA A 11 8.86 -9.91 -3.92
N ALA A 12 9.94 -9.41 -4.53
CA ALA A 12 11.29 -9.84 -4.16
C ALA A 12 11.50 -9.61 -2.66
N GLN A 13 12.09 -10.60 -1.98
CA GLN A 13 12.40 -10.44 -0.56
C GLN A 13 13.42 -9.31 -0.39
N LYS A 14 13.36 -8.60 0.74
CA LYS A 14 14.29 -7.50 1.04
C LYS A 14 15.77 -7.92 0.97
N THR A 15 16.04 -9.21 1.19
CA THR A 15 17.37 -9.82 1.15
C THR A 15 17.74 -10.42 -0.20
N ASP A 16 16.89 -10.33 -1.23
CA ASP A 16 17.23 -10.74 -2.59
C ASP A 16 18.13 -9.68 -3.23
N HIS A 17 19.44 -9.87 -3.05
CA HIS A 17 20.48 -9.04 -3.66
C HIS A 17 20.91 -9.58 -5.03
N GLY A 18 20.42 -10.76 -5.43
CA GLY A 18 20.79 -11.41 -6.69
C GLY A 18 20.06 -10.86 -7.90
N GLY A 19 19.00 -10.07 -7.68
CA GLY A 19 18.24 -9.41 -8.73
C GLY A 19 17.48 -10.38 -9.65
N THR A 20 17.25 -11.60 -9.17
CA THR A 20 16.65 -12.69 -9.99
C THR A 20 15.13 -12.59 -10.06
N ALA A 21 14.47 -12.20 -8.96
CA ALA A 21 13.02 -12.00 -8.92
C ALA A 21 12.60 -10.58 -9.34
N SER A 22 13.45 -9.58 -9.11
CA SER A 22 13.24 -8.20 -9.55
C SER A 22 14.57 -7.50 -9.80
N ARG A 23 14.64 -6.64 -10.81
CA ARG A 23 15.78 -5.74 -11.05
C ARG A 23 15.83 -4.56 -10.08
N GLN A 24 14.77 -4.38 -9.29
CA GLN A 24 14.70 -3.31 -8.31
C GLN A 24 15.59 -3.61 -7.13
N TYR A 25 16.20 -2.56 -6.58
CA TYR A 25 17.11 -2.69 -5.46
C TYR A 25 16.38 -3.22 -4.22
N SER A 26 16.87 -4.34 -3.67
CA SER A 26 16.42 -4.87 -2.37
C SER A 26 14.88 -4.94 -2.28
N GLY A 27 14.30 -4.50 -1.16
CA GLY A 27 12.86 -4.54 -0.90
C GLY A 27 12.01 -3.50 -1.63
N SER A 28 12.56 -2.73 -2.59
CA SER A 28 11.81 -1.62 -3.19
C SER A 28 10.53 -2.06 -3.92
N LEU A 29 10.50 -3.25 -4.53
CA LEU A 29 9.26 -3.77 -5.13
C LEU A 29 8.19 -4.04 -4.07
N PHE A 30 8.59 -4.56 -2.90
CA PHE A 30 7.67 -4.78 -1.79
C PHE A 30 7.11 -3.45 -1.26
N GLU A 31 7.97 -2.45 -1.08
CA GLU A 31 7.57 -1.12 -0.59
C GLU A 31 6.59 -0.44 -1.55
N GLN A 32 6.84 -0.51 -2.86
CA GLN A 32 5.94 0.04 -3.88
C GLN A 32 4.60 -0.72 -3.93
N ALA A 33 4.64 -2.04 -3.87
CA ALA A 33 3.42 -2.84 -3.84
C ALA A 33 2.58 -2.57 -2.58
N LEU A 34 3.23 -2.39 -1.44
CA LEU A 34 2.56 -2.02 -0.18
C LEU A 34 1.87 -0.66 -0.29
N LEU A 35 2.54 0.35 -0.87
CA LEU A 35 1.93 1.67 -1.11
C LEU A 35 0.66 1.56 -1.96
N LEU A 36 0.75 0.88 -3.11
CA LEU A 36 -0.39 0.71 -4.01
C LEU A 36 -1.55 -0.06 -3.38
N VAL A 37 -1.26 -1.09 -2.57
CA VAL A 37 -2.31 -1.83 -1.84
C VAL A 37 -3.00 -0.95 -0.82
N LEU A 38 -2.27 -0.10 -0.10
CA LEU A 38 -2.86 0.84 0.85
C LEU A 38 -3.73 1.89 0.14
N ASP A 39 -3.24 2.48 -0.96
CA ASP A 39 -4.01 3.43 -1.77
C ASP A 39 -5.27 2.79 -2.35
N ALA A 40 -5.16 1.59 -2.91
CA ALA A 40 -6.30 0.86 -3.43
C ALA A 40 -7.32 0.52 -2.33
N THR A 41 -6.85 0.17 -1.13
CA THR A 41 -7.73 -0.10 0.02
C THR A 41 -8.46 1.17 0.44
N PHE A 42 -7.74 2.28 0.60
CA PHE A 42 -8.34 3.57 0.92
C PHE A 42 -9.38 3.99 -0.12
N HIS A 43 -9.02 3.94 -1.41
CA HIS A 43 -9.92 4.31 -2.51
C HIS A 43 -11.16 3.43 -2.57
N THR A 44 -11.01 2.13 -2.33
CA THR A 44 -12.14 1.20 -2.30
C THR A 44 -13.09 1.51 -1.15
N LEU A 45 -12.57 1.78 0.04
CA LEU A 45 -13.38 2.18 1.19
C LEU A 45 -14.08 3.51 0.95
N TRP A 46 -13.35 4.49 0.41
CA TRP A 46 -13.92 5.80 0.09
C TRP A 46 -15.06 5.70 -0.94
N LYS A 47 -14.87 4.93 -2.02
CA LYS A 47 -15.93 4.67 -3.00
C LYS A 47 -17.15 3.97 -2.39
N ALA A 48 -16.94 3.04 -1.47
CA ALA A 48 -18.02 2.31 -0.81
C ALA A 48 -18.81 3.20 0.16
N ASP A 49 -18.12 4.11 0.85
CA ASP A 49 -18.70 5.09 1.76
C ASP A 49 -19.43 6.23 1.01
N GLY A 50 -18.92 6.63 -0.15
CA GLY A 50 -19.56 7.60 -1.04
C GLY A 50 -19.43 9.06 -0.58
N THR A 51 -18.63 9.35 0.45
CA THR A 51 -18.36 10.72 0.90
C THR A 51 -17.82 11.58 -0.27
N PRO A 52 -18.38 12.77 -0.53
CA PRO A 52 -17.83 13.69 -1.53
C PRO A 52 -16.40 14.15 -1.21
N ALA A 53 -15.61 14.49 -2.23
CA ALA A 53 -14.21 14.87 -2.04
C ALA A 53 -14.07 16.17 -1.22
N GLU A 54 -15.00 17.10 -1.40
CA GLU A 54 -15.10 18.35 -0.64
C GLU A 54 -15.25 18.14 0.86
N ASP A 55 -15.85 17.02 1.28
CA ASP A 55 -16.07 16.68 2.69
C ASP A 55 -14.86 15.95 3.31
N LEU A 56 -14.04 15.30 2.48
CA LEU A 56 -12.77 14.71 2.90
C LEU A 56 -11.65 15.75 2.98
N TRP A 57 -11.65 16.72 2.08
CA TRP A 57 -10.63 17.76 2.02
C TRP A 57 -10.34 18.40 3.39
N PRO A 58 -11.31 18.91 4.18
CA PRO A 58 -11.01 19.54 5.48
C PRO A 58 -10.51 18.57 6.56
N ARG A 59 -10.47 17.25 6.31
CA ARG A 59 -10.06 16.24 7.29
C ARG A 59 -8.57 15.91 7.23
N HIS A 60 -7.81 16.48 6.30
CA HIS A 60 -6.35 16.37 6.36
C HIS A 60 -5.84 17.06 7.63
N ALA A 61 -4.93 16.41 8.35
CA ALA A 61 -4.30 17.03 9.50
C ALA A 61 -3.45 18.22 9.02
N ASN A 62 -3.70 19.42 9.56
CA ASN A 62 -2.99 20.65 9.23
C ASN A 62 -1.67 20.78 10.04
N LEU A 63 -0.84 19.73 10.01
CA LEU A 63 0.45 19.68 10.72
C LEU A 63 1.61 20.35 9.95
N GLU A 64 1.26 21.21 9.00
CA GLU A 64 2.16 21.95 8.12
C GLU A 64 2.48 23.36 8.64
#